data_AF-A0A7W1TB13-F1
#
_entry.id   AF-A0A7W1TB13-F1
#
_cell.length_a   1.000
_cell.length_b   1.000
_cell.length_c   1.000
_cell.angle_alpha   90.00
_cell.angle_beta   90.00
_cell.angle_gamma   90.00
#
_symmetry.space_group_name_H-M   'P 1'
#
loop_
_entity.id
_entity.type
_entity.pdbx_description
1 polymer ?
#
loop_
_entity_poly.entity_id
_entity_poly.type
_entity_poly.pdbx_seq_one_letter_code
_entity_poly.pdbx_strand_id
1 'polypeptide(L)'
;MRKAASPFRHVGLTSAHCVLAALAANAACLAAAEGKSAPASPGATMDYGSLMTYFVSLPEPLKVVVSKAVVVRATPATTFCYDAETMALAAVWQGGFLDMSATCVSRIVQGTGPAPAHGALLLGSGIGPGWAQGGSFVDPREQSLGQLPESWTWYRGLYRHGPQVVVAYSVGDCAVRELPGVVGTGSATVITRTLRLGPSAGEQR
;
A
#
# COMPACT_ATOMS: atom_id res chain seq x y z
N MET A 1 -40.49 -45.79 -5.10
CA MET A 1 -39.49 -45.22 -6.04
C MET A 1 -39.04 -43.87 -5.49
N ARG A 2 -37.78 -43.75 -5.08
CA ARG A 2 -37.20 -42.50 -4.55
C ARG A 2 -36.79 -41.62 -5.74
N LYS A 3 -37.29 -40.39 -5.83
CA LYS A 3 -36.75 -39.36 -6.74
C LYS A 3 -35.88 -38.39 -5.95
N ALA A 4 -34.66 -38.24 -6.42
CA ALA A 4 -33.57 -37.51 -5.80
C ALA A 4 -33.82 -35.99 -5.73
N ALA A 5 -33.45 -35.39 -4.60
CA ALA A 5 -33.27 -33.96 -4.46
C ALA A 5 -31.96 -33.54 -5.14
N SER A 6 -32.05 -32.55 -6.03
CA SER A 6 -30.90 -31.88 -6.64
C SER A 6 -30.39 -30.78 -5.69
N PRO A 7 -29.11 -30.75 -5.30
CA PRO A 7 -28.54 -29.64 -4.54
C PRO A 7 -27.71 -28.75 -5.47
N PHE A 8 -28.32 -28.10 -6.46
CA PHE A 8 -27.68 -26.96 -7.11
C PHE A 8 -27.96 -25.71 -6.27
N ARG A 9 -27.16 -25.52 -5.22
CA ARG A 9 -27.04 -24.21 -4.57
C ARG A 9 -26.29 -23.30 -5.53
N HIS A 10 -27.02 -22.36 -6.14
CA HIS A 10 -26.43 -21.19 -6.76
C HIS A 10 -25.62 -20.44 -5.69
N VAL A 11 -24.29 -20.62 -5.69
CA VAL A 11 -23.37 -19.71 -5.00
C VAL A 11 -23.38 -18.43 -5.82
N GLY A 12 -24.27 -17.51 -5.44
CA GLY A 12 -24.27 -16.16 -5.98
C GLY A 12 -22.92 -15.51 -5.65
N LEU A 13 -22.10 -15.29 -6.66
CA LEU A 13 -20.84 -14.56 -6.54
C LEU A 13 -21.17 -13.07 -6.37
N THR A 14 -21.64 -12.66 -5.20
CA THR A 14 -21.89 -11.26 -4.88
C THR A 14 -20.54 -10.60 -4.64
N SER A 15 -19.96 -10.00 -5.68
CA SER A 15 -18.79 -9.15 -5.56
C SER A 15 -19.21 -7.81 -4.94
N ALA A 16 -18.89 -7.62 -3.66
CA ALA A 16 -19.05 -6.32 -3.01
C ALA A 16 -17.94 -5.38 -3.50
N HIS A 17 -18.34 -4.20 -3.99
CA HIS A 17 -17.43 -3.12 -4.35
C HIS A 17 -17.54 -2.05 -3.28
N CYS A 18 -16.50 -1.90 -2.47
CA CYS A 18 -16.43 -0.84 -1.47
C CYS A 18 -15.40 0.20 -1.92
N VAL A 19 -15.85 1.44 -2.10
CA VAL A 19 -14.96 2.58 -2.36
C VAL A 19 -14.73 3.27 -1.02
N LEU A 20 -13.51 3.19 -0.50
CA LEU A 20 -13.09 3.96 0.66
C LEU A 20 -12.45 5.25 0.16
N ALA A 21 -13.12 6.39 0.37
CA ALA A 21 -12.59 7.71 0.05
C ALA A 21 -12.16 8.40 1.34
N ALA A 22 -10.89 8.79 1.42
CA ALA A 22 -10.40 9.67 2.47
C ALA A 22 -10.25 11.07 1.88
N LEU A 23 -11.01 12.03 2.43
CA LEU A 23 -10.88 13.43 2.06
C LEU A 23 -9.67 14.01 2.80
N ALA A 24 -8.55 14.16 2.11
CA ALA A 24 -7.50 15.06 2.56
C ALA A 24 -7.94 16.50 2.23
N ALA A 25 -8.72 17.11 3.12
CA ALA A 25 -8.95 18.56 3.05
C ALA A 25 -7.59 19.26 3.22
N ASN A 26 -7.33 20.25 2.37
CA ASN A 26 -6.05 20.97 2.31
C ASN A 26 -5.85 21.86 3.55
N ALA A 27 -5.73 21.26 4.72
CA ALA A 27 -5.45 21.91 5.99
C ALA A 27 -4.25 21.19 6.62
N ALA A 28 -3.07 21.76 6.35
CA ALA A 28 -1.73 21.32 6.70
C ALA A 28 -1.26 20.05 5.97
N CYS A 29 -0.69 20.24 4.76
CA CYS A 29 0.41 19.40 4.30
C CYS A 29 1.40 19.26 5.47
N LEU A 30 1.63 18.04 5.97
CA LEU A 30 2.75 17.86 6.87
C LEU A 30 4.02 18.13 6.06
N ALA A 31 4.82 19.06 6.59
CA ALA A 31 5.91 19.70 5.88
C ALA A 31 6.79 18.67 5.15
N ALA A 32 7.04 18.94 3.87
CA ALA A 32 7.95 18.15 3.07
C ALA A 32 9.33 18.12 3.75
N ALA A 33 9.83 16.93 4.05
CA ALA A 33 11.24 16.77 4.34
C ALA A 33 11.99 16.87 3.01
N GLU A 34 12.57 18.04 2.71
CA GLU A 34 13.52 18.18 1.61
C GLU A 34 14.80 17.40 1.97
N GLY A 35 14.83 16.13 1.57
CA GLY A 35 16.05 15.34 1.57
C GLY A 35 17.03 15.93 0.56
N LYS A 36 18.24 16.25 1.01
CA LYS A 36 19.35 16.73 0.17
C LYS A 36 19.70 15.65 -0.87
N SER A 37 19.25 15.82 -2.12
CA SER A 37 19.54 14.86 -3.19
C SER A 37 21.02 14.89 -3.54
N ALA A 38 21.68 13.72 -3.57
CA ALA A 38 23.03 13.59 -4.09
C ALA A 38 23.09 13.96 -5.59
N PRO A 39 24.26 14.37 -6.13
CA PRO A 39 24.40 14.64 -7.57
C PRO A 39 23.95 13.43 -8.40
N ALA A 40 23.22 13.71 -9.48
CA ALA A 40 22.42 12.72 -10.17
C ALA A 40 23.31 11.74 -10.97
N SER A 41 23.58 10.57 -10.38
CA SER A 41 24.12 9.43 -11.15
C SER A 41 23.08 8.98 -12.19
N PRO A 42 23.47 8.27 -13.26
CA PRO A 42 22.52 7.72 -14.21
C PRO A 42 21.41 6.90 -13.53
N GLY A 43 21.80 6.13 -12.51
CA GLY A 43 20.87 5.38 -11.66
C GLY A 43 19.90 6.26 -10.87
N ALA A 44 20.35 7.39 -10.33
CA ALA A 44 19.48 8.33 -9.61
C ALA A 44 18.39 8.95 -10.51
N THR A 45 18.65 9.04 -11.81
CA THR A 45 17.72 9.60 -12.81
C THR A 45 16.88 8.55 -13.55
N MET A 46 17.06 7.26 -13.23
CA MET A 46 16.32 6.19 -13.90
C MET A 46 14.82 6.32 -13.64
N ASP A 47 14.01 6.04 -14.67
CA ASP A 47 12.59 5.82 -14.49
C ASP A 47 12.36 4.41 -13.92
N TYR A 48 11.97 4.36 -12.65
CA TYR A 48 11.61 3.13 -11.94
C TYR A 48 10.18 2.66 -12.21
N GLY A 49 9.43 3.36 -13.07
CA GLY A 49 8.08 3.01 -13.46
C GLY A 49 7.04 3.30 -12.39
N SER A 50 5.90 2.58 -12.48
CA SER A 50 4.74 2.77 -11.61
C SER A 50 4.75 1.93 -10.33
N LEU A 51 5.77 1.08 -10.15
CA LEU A 51 5.85 0.11 -9.06
C LEU A 51 7.31 -0.12 -8.67
N MET A 52 7.59 -0.08 -7.37
CA MET A 52 8.85 -0.51 -6.79
C MET A 52 8.60 -1.26 -5.49
N THR A 53 9.28 -2.38 -5.30
CA THR A 53 9.31 -3.07 -4.01
C THR A 53 10.68 -2.89 -3.39
N TYR A 54 10.75 -2.24 -2.22
CA TYR A 54 12.03 -1.90 -1.61
C TYR A 54 11.90 -1.70 -0.09
N PHE A 55 13.03 -1.49 0.57
CA PHE A 55 13.12 -1.04 1.95
C PHE A 55 13.00 0.49 1.99
N VAL A 56 11.95 1.05 2.59
CA VAL A 56 11.59 2.48 2.41
C VAL A 56 11.57 3.23 3.73
N SER A 57 12.23 4.39 3.80
CA SER A 57 12.15 5.28 4.96
C SER A 57 11.14 6.39 4.72
N LEU A 58 10.22 6.53 5.64
CA LEU A 58 9.18 7.56 5.61
C LEU A 58 9.64 8.80 6.39
N PRO A 59 9.32 10.02 5.91
CA PRO A 59 9.70 11.25 6.59
C PRO A 59 8.88 11.44 7.89
N GLU A 60 9.23 12.49 8.64
CA GLU A 60 8.41 12.97 9.76
C GLU A 60 6.98 13.29 9.27
N PRO A 61 5.96 13.08 10.12
CA PRO A 61 6.01 12.72 11.54
C PRO A 61 6.07 11.20 11.78
N LEU A 62 6.02 10.39 10.71
CA LEU A 62 6.02 8.94 10.86
C LEU A 62 7.39 8.45 11.29
N LYS A 63 8.45 8.91 10.60
CA LYS A 63 9.85 8.57 10.89
C LYS A 63 10.08 7.08 11.13
N VAL A 64 9.42 6.25 10.32
CA VAL A 64 9.54 4.79 10.37
C VAL A 64 10.18 4.27 9.10
N VAL A 65 10.67 3.03 9.16
CA VAL A 65 11.16 2.34 7.98
C VAL A 65 10.31 1.11 7.73
N VAL A 66 9.79 1.02 6.50
CA VAL A 66 8.99 -0.12 6.02
C VAL A 66 9.94 -1.11 5.36
N SER A 67 10.19 -2.22 6.06
CA SER A 67 11.10 -3.33 5.69
C SER A 67 10.83 -3.86 4.27
N LYS A 68 9.55 -4.13 3.97
CA LYS A 68 9.10 -4.76 2.73
C LYS A 68 7.99 -3.94 2.10
N ALA A 69 8.33 -2.76 1.58
CA ALA A 69 7.35 -1.87 0.98
C ALA A 69 6.95 -2.33 -0.42
N VAL A 70 5.65 -2.23 -0.75
CA VAL A 70 5.11 -2.22 -2.12
C VAL A 70 4.70 -0.79 -2.43
N VAL A 71 5.50 -0.10 -3.22
CA VAL A 71 5.31 1.32 -3.55
C VAL A 71 4.69 1.45 -4.93
N VAL A 72 3.52 2.07 -4.98
CA VAL A 72 2.70 2.23 -6.18
C VAL A 72 2.55 3.70 -6.51
N ARG A 73 2.93 4.09 -7.73
CA ARG A 73 2.66 5.41 -8.28
C ARG A 73 1.24 5.44 -8.84
N ALA A 74 0.29 6.02 -8.11
CA ALA A 74 -1.10 6.10 -8.55
C ALA A 74 -1.31 7.21 -9.61
N THR A 75 -0.57 8.31 -9.48
CA THR A 75 -0.48 9.38 -10.48
C THR A 75 0.97 9.86 -10.55
N PRO A 76 1.39 10.64 -11.58
CA PRO A 76 2.74 11.20 -11.62
C PRO A 76 3.15 11.95 -10.35
N ALA A 77 2.18 12.53 -9.64
CA ALA A 77 2.39 13.33 -8.44
C ALA A 77 2.16 12.59 -7.11
N THR A 78 1.41 11.48 -7.09
CA THR A 78 0.96 10.83 -5.85
C THR A 78 1.39 9.36 -5.79
N THR A 79 2.00 8.99 -4.67
CA THR A 79 2.56 7.66 -4.44
C THR A 79 2.00 7.05 -3.17
N PHE A 80 1.66 5.77 -3.24
CA PHE A 80 1.17 4.93 -2.14
C PHE A 80 2.25 3.94 -1.74
N CYS A 81 2.39 3.67 -0.45
CA CYS A 81 3.29 2.67 0.09
C CYS A 81 2.52 1.74 1.00
N TYR A 82 2.50 0.46 0.64
CA TYR A 82 1.95 -0.61 1.45
C TYR A 82 3.08 -1.36 2.14
N ASP A 83 2.86 -1.75 3.40
CA ASP A 83 3.72 -2.73 4.04
C ASP A 83 3.28 -4.14 3.62
N ALA A 84 4.15 -4.86 2.91
CA ALA A 84 3.86 -6.22 2.42
C ALA A 84 3.69 -7.25 3.54
N GLU A 85 4.16 -6.94 4.75
CA GLU A 85 4.12 -7.84 5.90
C GLU A 85 2.82 -7.71 6.70
N THR A 86 2.19 -6.53 6.67
CA THR A 86 1.00 -6.22 7.48
C THR A 86 -0.22 -5.77 6.69
N MET A 87 -0.05 -5.49 5.40
CA MET A 87 -1.04 -4.88 4.51
C MET A 87 -1.54 -3.51 4.98
N ALA A 88 -0.79 -2.83 5.85
CA ALA A 88 -1.04 -1.43 6.18
C ALA A 88 -0.73 -0.53 5.00
N LEU A 89 -1.57 0.49 4.80
CA LEU A 89 -1.21 1.64 3.97
C LEU A 89 -0.26 2.53 4.79
N ALA A 90 1.02 2.16 4.75
CA ALA A 90 2.06 2.78 5.56
C ALA A 90 2.15 4.30 5.31
N ALA A 91 2.04 4.72 4.05
CA ALA A 91 2.01 6.13 3.68
C ALA A 91 1.39 6.39 2.29
N VAL A 92 0.89 7.61 2.13
CA VAL A 92 0.63 8.25 0.83
C VAL A 92 1.30 9.62 0.85
N TRP A 93 2.05 9.96 -0.20
CA TRP A 93 2.71 11.26 -0.32
C TRP A 93 2.57 11.85 -1.72
N GLN A 94 2.82 13.16 -1.80
CA GLN A 94 2.81 13.93 -3.03
C GLN A 94 4.14 14.62 -3.30
N GLY A 95 4.49 14.76 -4.58
CA GLY A 95 5.69 15.48 -5.01
C GLY A 95 6.82 14.56 -5.51
N GLY A 96 6.58 13.25 -5.62
CA GLY A 96 7.56 12.34 -6.21
C GLY A 96 7.29 10.88 -5.89
N PHE A 97 8.34 10.07 -6.11
CA PHE A 97 8.35 8.63 -5.86
C PHE A 97 9.36 8.32 -4.75
N LEU A 98 10.29 7.40 -4.97
CA LEU A 98 11.40 7.11 -4.06
C LEU A 98 12.68 7.83 -4.53
N ASP A 99 13.44 8.37 -3.59
CA ASP A 99 14.82 8.76 -3.83
C ASP A 99 15.71 7.51 -3.83
N MET A 100 16.01 7.02 -5.02
CA MET A 100 16.85 5.84 -5.20
C MET A 100 18.33 6.20 -5.25
N SER A 101 18.73 7.47 -5.22
CA SER A 101 20.08 7.96 -5.53
C SER A 101 21.17 7.41 -4.61
N ALA A 102 20.81 6.96 -3.41
CA ALA A 102 21.74 6.39 -2.43
C ALA A 102 21.65 4.86 -2.28
N THR A 103 20.78 4.22 -3.06
CA THR A 103 20.51 2.77 -2.99
C THR A 103 21.48 1.95 -3.85
N CYS A 104 21.56 0.65 -3.58
CA CYS A 104 22.30 -0.29 -4.43
C CYS A 104 21.67 -0.49 -5.83
N VAL A 105 20.45 0.00 -6.04
CA VAL A 105 19.80 -0.06 -7.36
C VAL A 105 20.37 1.03 -8.28
N SER A 106 20.76 2.17 -7.73
CA SER A 106 21.33 3.29 -8.49
C SER A 106 22.86 3.36 -8.46
N ARG A 107 23.49 2.60 -7.56
CA ARG A 107 24.95 2.59 -7.34
C ARG A 107 25.50 1.17 -7.50
N ILE A 108 26.70 1.07 -8.08
CA ILE A 108 27.44 -0.20 -8.19
C ILE A 108 27.94 -0.68 -6.81
N VAL A 109 28.19 0.25 -5.89
CA VAL A 109 28.60 -0.04 -4.51
C VAL A 109 27.39 -0.23 -3.60
N GLN A 110 27.61 -0.88 -2.45
CA GLN A 110 26.56 -1.06 -1.44
C GLN A 110 25.95 0.30 -1.06
N GLY A 111 24.63 0.41 -1.22
CA GLY A 111 23.88 1.63 -0.91
C GLY A 111 23.85 1.93 0.60
N THR A 112 23.40 3.12 0.96
CA THR A 112 23.44 3.62 2.35
C THR A 112 22.19 3.30 3.18
N GLY A 113 21.36 2.34 2.74
CA GLY A 113 20.18 1.89 3.48
C GLY A 113 18.85 2.07 2.72
N PRO A 114 17.76 2.42 3.42
CA PRO A 114 16.43 2.49 2.81
C PRO A 114 16.34 3.62 1.78
N ALA A 115 15.44 3.47 0.82
CA ALA A 115 15.07 4.55 -0.11
C ALA A 115 14.13 5.54 0.59
N PRO A 116 14.48 6.84 0.69
CA PRO A 116 13.56 7.84 1.23
C PRO A 116 12.33 8.03 0.33
N ALA A 117 11.15 8.13 0.93
CA ALA A 117 9.98 8.65 0.24
C ALA A 117 10.21 10.14 -0.09
N HIS A 118 10.06 10.50 -1.37
CA HIS A 118 10.32 11.85 -1.86
C HIS A 118 9.00 12.64 -1.97
N GLY A 119 8.80 13.63 -1.10
CA GLY A 119 7.67 14.54 -1.15
C GLY A 119 7.02 14.81 0.21
N ALA A 120 5.85 15.45 0.16
CA ALA A 120 5.03 15.78 1.32
C ALA A 120 4.07 14.64 1.67
N LEU A 121 4.09 14.18 2.92
CA LEU A 121 3.18 13.14 3.39
C LEU A 121 1.74 13.68 3.44
N LEU A 122 0.80 12.93 2.86
CA LEU A 122 -0.63 13.22 2.91
C LEU A 122 -1.33 12.45 4.03
N LEU A 123 -1.00 11.18 4.19
CA LEU A 123 -1.51 10.31 5.25
C LEU A 123 -0.57 9.12 5.45
N GLY A 124 -0.70 8.44 6.57
CA GLY A 124 -0.04 7.17 6.83
C GLY A 124 -0.33 6.66 8.23
N SER A 125 -0.24 5.35 8.41
CA SER A 125 -0.50 4.68 9.69
C SER A 125 0.77 4.28 10.44
N GLY A 126 1.94 4.40 9.81
CA GLY A 126 3.20 3.90 10.39
C GLY A 126 3.27 2.38 10.39
N ILE A 127 3.98 1.81 11.38
CA ILE A 127 4.18 0.36 11.53
C ILE A 127 3.02 -0.25 12.33
N GLY A 128 2.42 -1.31 11.79
CA GLY A 128 1.39 -2.10 12.47
C GLY A 128 0.46 -2.81 11.49
N PRO A 129 -0.53 -3.57 11.98
CA PRO A 129 -1.54 -4.23 11.16
C PRO A 129 -2.38 -3.25 10.33
N GLY A 130 -2.58 -3.55 9.04
CA GLY A 130 -3.44 -2.75 8.17
C GLY A 130 -4.93 -3.04 8.31
N TRP A 131 -5.26 -4.18 8.89
CA TRP A 131 -6.61 -4.69 9.14
C TRP A 131 -6.72 -5.13 10.58
N ALA A 132 -7.90 -5.00 11.19
CA ALA A 132 -8.15 -5.47 12.53
C ALA A 132 -8.44 -6.98 12.52
N GLN A 133 -7.98 -7.70 13.54
CA GLN A 133 -8.43 -9.06 13.82
C GLN A 133 -9.20 -9.07 15.13
N GLY A 134 -10.46 -9.50 15.08
CA GLY A 134 -11.35 -9.44 16.23
C GLY A 134 -11.58 -8.01 16.77
N GLY A 135 -11.46 -6.99 15.89
CA GLY A 135 -11.58 -5.57 16.27
C GLY A 135 -10.32 -4.96 16.89
N SER A 136 -9.21 -5.71 16.95
CA SER A 136 -7.93 -5.24 17.50
C SER A 136 -6.89 -5.02 16.39
N PHE A 137 -6.10 -3.95 16.53
CA PHE A 137 -4.89 -3.67 15.73
C PHE A 137 -3.59 -3.96 16.51
N VAL A 138 -3.67 -4.69 17.63
CA VAL A 138 -2.48 -5.04 18.43
C VAL A 138 -1.61 -6.01 17.63
N ASP A 139 -0.40 -5.57 17.30
CA ASP A 139 0.58 -6.34 16.52
C ASP A 139 1.07 -7.56 17.32
N PRO A 140 0.83 -8.80 16.85
CA PRO A 140 1.24 -10.01 17.56
C PRO A 140 2.72 -10.37 17.32
N ARG A 141 3.40 -9.66 16.41
CA ARG A 141 4.77 -9.97 16.00
C ARG A 141 5.77 -9.51 17.04
N GLU A 142 6.81 -10.30 17.24
CA GLU A 142 7.96 -9.86 18.05
C GLU A 142 8.66 -8.70 17.34
N GLN A 143 8.86 -7.58 18.06
CA GLN A 143 9.52 -6.36 17.55
C GLN A 143 8.85 -5.74 16.31
N SER A 144 7.60 -6.11 15.99
CA SER A 144 6.87 -5.68 14.79
C SER A 144 7.59 -6.01 13.47
N LEU A 145 8.38 -7.10 13.42
CA LEU A 145 9.12 -7.54 12.25
C LEU A 145 8.54 -8.84 11.67
N GLY A 146 8.62 -9.00 10.35
CA GLY A 146 8.16 -10.21 9.66
C GLY A 146 6.67 -10.19 9.33
N GLN A 147 6.19 -11.22 8.66
CA GLN A 147 4.80 -11.29 8.19
C GLN A 147 3.81 -11.50 9.35
N LEU A 148 2.64 -10.87 9.25
CA LEU A 148 1.51 -11.23 10.10
C LEU A 148 1.10 -12.70 9.88
N PRO A 149 0.40 -13.33 10.85
CA PRO A 149 -0.18 -14.65 10.63
C PRO A 149 -1.02 -14.69 9.34
N GLU A 150 -0.91 -15.76 8.55
CA GLU A 150 -1.66 -15.89 7.29
C GLU A 150 -3.18 -15.82 7.51
N SER A 151 -3.66 -16.28 8.67
CA SER A 151 -5.06 -16.17 9.09
C SER A 151 -5.53 -14.74 9.40
N TRP A 152 -4.60 -13.77 9.47
CA TRP A 152 -4.91 -12.36 9.65
C TRP A 152 -4.82 -11.62 8.33
N THR A 153 -3.61 -11.42 7.80
CA THR A 153 -3.41 -10.84 6.46
C THR A 153 -2.30 -11.55 5.73
N TRP A 154 -2.44 -11.69 4.42
CA TRP A 154 -1.39 -12.30 3.60
C TRP A 154 -1.26 -11.63 2.24
N TYR A 155 -0.08 -11.09 1.95
CA TYR A 155 0.22 -10.53 0.64
C TYR A 155 0.25 -11.63 -0.43
N ARG A 156 -0.60 -11.49 -1.46
CA ARG A 156 -0.73 -12.46 -2.57
C ARG A 156 -0.04 -12.00 -3.85
N GLY A 157 0.42 -10.75 -3.91
CA GLY A 157 1.08 -10.18 -5.08
C GLY A 157 0.35 -8.95 -5.61
N LEU A 158 0.46 -8.72 -6.91
CA LEU A 158 -0.16 -7.59 -7.58
C LEU A 158 -0.51 -7.91 -9.03
N TYR A 159 -1.45 -7.15 -9.57
CA TYR A 159 -1.80 -7.16 -10.99
C TYR A 159 -1.48 -5.81 -11.60
N ARG A 160 -1.14 -5.79 -12.90
CA ARG A 160 -0.90 -4.57 -13.65
C ARG A 160 -1.86 -4.48 -14.83
N HIS A 161 -2.42 -3.29 -15.04
CA HIS A 161 -3.26 -2.98 -16.19
C HIS A 161 -2.95 -1.58 -16.68
N GLY A 162 -2.14 -1.48 -17.74
CA GLY A 162 -1.57 -0.19 -18.17
C GLY A 162 -0.80 0.50 -17.02
N PRO A 163 -1.11 1.76 -16.69
CA PRO A 163 -0.45 2.47 -15.59
C PRO A 163 -0.92 2.02 -14.20
N GLN A 164 -2.05 1.30 -14.10
CA GLN A 164 -2.66 0.93 -12.83
C GLN A 164 -2.00 -0.32 -12.24
N VAL A 165 -1.81 -0.30 -10.93
CA VAL A 165 -1.34 -1.44 -10.13
C VAL A 165 -2.42 -1.77 -9.12
N VAL A 166 -2.86 -3.02 -9.11
CA VAL A 166 -3.83 -3.55 -8.13
C VAL A 166 -3.07 -4.42 -7.15
N VAL A 167 -3.09 -4.06 -5.86
CA VAL A 167 -2.49 -4.84 -4.79
C VAL A 167 -3.44 -5.97 -4.42
N ALA A 168 -2.95 -7.20 -4.33
CA ALA A 168 -3.75 -8.38 -4.02
C ALA A 168 -3.26 -9.04 -2.73
N TYR A 169 -4.20 -9.31 -1.82
CA TYR A 169 -3.92 -9.93 -0.54
C TYR A 169 -5.14 -10.68 -0.01
N SER A 170 -5.02 -11.35 1.12
CA SER A 170 -6.16 -11.87 1.88
C SER A 170 -6.24 -11.24 3.25
N VAL A 171 -7.46 -11.14 3.78
CA VAL A 171 -7.77 -10.81 5.17
C VAL A 171 -8.61 -11.96 5.72
N GLY A 172 -8.02 -12.78 6.60
CA GLY A 172 -8.59 -14.10 6.91
C GLY A 172 -8.84 -14.93 5.66
N ASP A 173 -10.09 -15.35 5.46
CA ASP A 173 -10.56 -16.09 4.29
C ASP A 173 -11.01 -15.19 3.13
N CYS A 174 -11.05 -13.87 3.33
CA CYS A 174 -11.48 -12.91 2.33
C CYS A 174 -10.34 -12.55 1.38
N ALA A 175 -10.52 -12.81 0.08
CA ALA A 175 -9.62 -12.27 -0.94
C ALA A 175 -9.89 -10.76 -1.15
N VAL A 176 -8.84 -9.95 -1.11
CA VAL A 176 -8.92 -8.50 -1.31
C VAL A 176 -8.10 -8.08 -2.52
N ARG A 177 -8.71 -7.26 -3.37
CA ARG A 177 -8.01 -6.55 -4.45
C ARG A 177 -8.21 -5.06 -4.25
N GLU A 178 -7.10 -4.36 -4.12
CA GLU A 178 -7.08 -2.94 -3.83
C GLU A 178 -6.47 -2.16 -4.99
N LEU A 179 -7.24 -1.20 -5.51
CA LEU A 179 -6.76 -0.21 -6.47
C LEU A 179 -6.58 1.14 -5.76
N PRO A 180 -5.33 1.60 -5.56
CA PRO A 180 -5.07 2.97 -5.14
C PRO A 180 -5.44 3.94 -6.26
N GLY A 181 -6.07 5.05 -5.90
CA GLY A 181 -6.52 6.06 -6.85
C GLY A 181 -6.51 7.45 -6.27
N VAL A 182 -6.51 8.44 -7.15
CA VAL A 182 -6.59 9.86 -6.79
C VAL A 182 -7.68 10.50 -7.64
N VAL A 183 -8.56 11.26 -6.99
CA VAL A 183 -9.59 12.05 -7.66
C VAL A 183 -9.31 13.52 -7.39
N GLY A 184 -9.10 14.30 -8.45
CA GLY A 184 -8.99 15.75 -8.35
C GLY A 184 -10.38 16.39 -8.34
N THR A 185 -10.68 17.18 -7.32
CA THR A 185 -11.90 17.99 -7.25
C THR A 185 -11.50 19.45 -7.12
N GLY A 186 -11.32 20.14 -8.25
CA GLY A 186 -10.92 21.54 -8.27
C GLY A 186 -9.60 21.79 -7.51
N SER A 187 -9.69 22.41 -6.34
CA SER A 187 -8.54 22.75 -5.48
C SER A 187 -8.12 21.65 -4.50
N ALA A 188 -8.82 20.52 -4.44
CA ALA A 188 -8.54 19.44 -3.48
C ALA A 188 -8.10 18.14 -4.17
N THR A 189 -7.14 17.45 -3.55
CA THR A 189 -6.77 16.07 -3.90
C THR A 189 -7.52 15.12 -2.96
N VAL A 190 -8.32 14.21 -3.53
CA VAL A 190 -8.97 13.13 -2.77
C VAL A 190 -8.22 11.83 -2.99
N ILE A 191 -7.79 11.20 -1.89
CA ILE A 191 -7.14 9.90 -1.92
C ILE A 191 -8.21 8.81 -1.81
N THR A 192 -8.19 7.86 -2.74
CA THR A 192 -9.18 6.78 -2.83
C THR A 192 -8.50 5.42 -2.79
N ARG A 193 -9.18 4.47 -2.15
CA ARG A 193 -8.85 3.05 -2.17
C ARG A 193 -10.09 2.32 -2.63
N THR A 194 -10.05 1.71 -3.80
CA THR A 194 -11.16 0.86 -4.28
C THR A 194 -10.87 -0.57 -3.88
N LEU A 195 -11.66 -1.11 -2.95
CA LEU A 195 -11.53 -2.47 -2.45
C LEU A 195 -12.59 -3.35 -3.11
N ARG A 196 -12.12 -4.40 -3.78
CA ARG A 196 -12.97 -5.49 -4.23
C ARG A 196 -12.76 -6.67 -3.28
N LEU A 197 -13.80 -7.00 -2.53
CA LEU A 197 -13.78 -8.05 -1.53
C LEU A 197 -14.40 -9.33 -2.10
N GLY A 198 -13.74 -10.46 -1.84
CA GLY A 198 -14.28 -11.79 -2.09
C GLY A 198 -15.30 -12.20 -1.02
N PRO A 199 -15.98 -13.35 -1.21
CA PRO A 199 -16.80 -13.94 -0.17
C PRO A 199 -15.97 -14.25 1.09
N SER A 200 -16.56 -14.08 2.27
CA SER A 200 -15.95 -14.40 3.56
C SER A 200 -17.00 -14.89 4.57
N ALA A 201 -16.58 -15.71 5.53
CA ALA A 201 -17.46 -16.20 6.58
C ALA A 201 -17.83 -15.13 7.63
N GLY A 202 -16.98 -14.11 7.78
CA GLY A 202 -17.15 -13.03 8.75
C GLY A 202 -17.00 -11.63 8.14
N GLU A 203 -17.32 -10.62 8.95
CA GLU A 203 -17.07 -9.21 8.64
C GLU A 203 -15.56 -8.92 8.64
N GLN A 204 -15.09 -8.16 7.66
CA GLN A 204 -13.71 -7.69 7.56
C GLN A 204 -13.63 -6.27 8.11
N ARG A 205 -12.73 -6.01 9.05
CA ARG A 205 -12.59 -4.71 9.74
C ARG A 205 -11.15 -4.22 9.73
#